data_AF-A0A934W8H9-F1
#
_entry.id   AF-A0A934W8H9-F1
#
_cell.length_a   1.000
_cell.length_b   1.000
_cell.length_c   1.000
_cell.angle_alpha   90.00
_cell.angle_beta   90.00
_cell.angle_gamma   90.00
#
_symmetry.space_group_name_H-M   'P 1'
#
loop_
_entity.id
_entity.type
_entity.pdbx_description
1 polymer ?
#
loop_
_entity_poly.entity_id
_entity_poly.type
_entity_poly.pdbx_seq_one_letter_code
_entity_poly.pdbx_strand_id
1 'polypeptide(L)'
;MNFNAITCQQSIRALSLPVPDSHTLFDIFDVEGDAIVQAVDAFKAGNERAKNYLRGILYAVTPATKERLMRRGLVVPGLGVLVSIGRREGPEFSIKLKAWDESGQDNCPEARYVRLTLARYLEKASKSGTATAAVAPAATNPPAARTHSAPQPQPQPQPQPQPQPQPQPKQQGTDSMANQPMPTRMQGRGQQAQQEEAPYSDSGWPGNDPEQGPAPDGEDRFKSYHVYGGKFAACFSEDTTQRGIHTIRVEATEAVGQRTYNWKNKVAIQLSQRELPLMLATLMLWTNKFEAKGHGQNNEKWMTLEAQQGKLYLSVQSKGTGARGVAIAPGDAYPITTMIVKQMLANDPFLTADLVLKLAMKQVEIMKLGV
;
A
#
# COMPACT_ATOMS: atom_id res chain seq x y z
N MET A 1 -24.03 16.74 26.72
CA MET A 1 -24.31 18.17 26.96
C MET A 1 -24.78 18.80 25.66
N ASN A 2 -25.62 19.85 25.67
CA ASN A 2 -25.94 20.56 24.44
C ASN A 2 -24.74 21.43 24.03
N PHE A 3 -24.08 21.09 22.92
CA PHE A 3 -22.96 21.87 22.42
C PHE A 3 -23.43 23.25 21.93
N ASN A 4 -22.84 24.31 22.49
CA ASN A 4 -23.11 25.68 22.07
C ASN A 4 -21.90 26.25 21.33
N ALA A 5 -21.98 26.24 19.99
CA ALA A 5 -20.90 26.72 19.13
C ALA A 5 -20.53 28.19 19.39
N ILE A 6 -21.49 29.06 19.72
CA ILE A 6 -21.24 30.50 19.97
C ILE A 6 -20.38 30.68 21.23
N THR A 7 -20.73 30.00 22.32
CA THR A 7 -19.95 30.05 23.57
C THR A 7 -18.56 29.45 23.39
N CYS A 8 -18.45 28.37 22.59
CA CYS A 8 -17.17 27.76 22.25
C CYS A 8 -16.29 28.73 21.44
N GLN A 9 -16.83 29.39 20.40
CA GLN A 9 -16.13 30.40 19.61
C GLN A 9 -15.61 31.55 20.45
N GLN A 10 -16.44 32.09 21.34
CA GLN A 10 -16.04 33.17 22.24
C GLN A 10 -14.87 32.74 23.13
N SER A 11 -14.91 31.51 23.65
CA SER A 11 -13.83 30.94 24.45
C SER A 11 -12.54 30.73 23.65
N ILE A 12 -12.62 30.21 22.43
CA ILE A 12 -11.46 30.03 21.53
C ILE A 12 -10.85 31.38 21.17
N ARG A 13 -11.69 32.40 20.90
CA ARG A 13 -11.24 33.76 20.60
C ARG A 13 -10.45 34.37 21.75
N ALA A 14 -10.91 34.19 22.99
CA ALA A 14 -10.21 34.66 24.19
C ALA A 14 -8.84 34.01 24.38
N LEU A 15 -8.60 32.85 23.75
CA LEU A 15 -7.35 32.09 23.81
C LEU A 15 -6.37 32.43 22.66
N SER A 16 -6.68 33.44 21.84
CA SER A 16 -5.86 33.87 20.69
C SER A 16 -5.59 32.75 19.66
N LEU A 17 -6.55 31.83 19.53
CA LEU A 17 -6.52 30.74 18.56
C LEU A 17 -7.39 31.08 17.34
N PRO A 18 -7.13 30.49 16.16
CA PRO A 18 -8.01 30.64 15.00
C PRO A 18 -9.41 30.13 15.36
N VAL A 19 -10.42 30.96 15.09
CA VAL A 19 -11.82 30.67 15.42
C VAL A 19 -12.51 30.11 14.18
N PRO A 20 -12.91 28.83 14.15
CA PRO A 20 -13.69 28.30 13.04
C PRO A 20 -15.12 28.86 13.08
N ASP A 21 -15.78 28.88 11.92
CA ASP A 21 -17.21 29.16 11.84
C ASP A 21 -18.03 28.11 12.59
N SER A 22 -19.31 28.40 12.82
CA SER A 22 -20.17 27.55 13.65
C SER A 22 -20.36 26.15 13.06
N HIS A 23 -20.47 26.04 11.73
CA HIS A 23 -20.62 24.75 11.05
C HIS A 23 -19.37 23.90 11.23
N THR A 24 -18.20 24.46 10.97
CA THR A 24 -16.92 23.77 11.18
C THR A 24 -16.75 23.33 12.63
N LEU A 25 -17.19 24.12 13.61
CA LEU A 25 -17.14 23.72 15.03
C LEU A 25 -18.09 22.59 15.38
N PHE A 26 -19.30 22.57 14.81
CA PHE A 26 -20.21 21.42 14.96
C PHE A 26 -19.58 20.16 14.36
N ASP A 27 -19.03 20.25 13.15
CA ASP A 27 -18.39 19.08 12.53
C ASP A 27 -17.16 18.60 13.33
N ILE A 28 -16.39 19.50 13.95
CA ILE A 28 -15.29 19.10 14.85
C ILE A 28 -15.86 18.44 16.11
N PHE A 29 -16.94 18.97 16.67
CA PHE A 29 -17.61 18.38 17.83
C PHE A 29 -18.19 17.00 17.51
N ASP A 30 -18.73 16.77 16.32
CA ASP A 30 -19.21 15.46 15.89
C ASP A 30 -18.07 14.42 15.83
N VAL A 31 -16.84 14.86 15.55
CA VAL A 31 -15.66 13.99 15.49
C VAL A 31 -15.01 13.78 16.87
N GLU A 32 -14.90 14.82 17.69
CA GLU A 32 -14.13 14.79 18.95
C GLU A 32 -15.01 14.71 20.22
N GLY A 33 -16.31 14.95 20.09
CA GLY A 33 -17.24 15.05 21.21
C GLY A 33 -16.84 16.15 22.20
N ASP A 34 -17.05 15.88 23.49
CA ASP A 34 -16.78 16.83 24.58
C ASP A 34 -15.29 17.16 24.76
N ALA A 35 -14.37 16.43 24.11
CA ALA A 35 -12.93 16.63 24.25
C ALA A 35 -12.50 18.06 23.85
N ILE A 36 -13.12 18.65 22.82
CA ILE A 36 -12.79 20.03 22.41
C ILE A 36 -13.17 21.06 23.47
N VAL A 37 -14.33 20.88 24.12
CA VAL A 37 -14.80 21.78 25.18
C VAL A 37 -13.91 21.65 26.42
N GLN A 38 -13.62 20.41 26.83
CA GLN A 38 -12.71 20.13 27.94
C GLN A 38 -11.31 20.70 27.70
N ALA A 39 -10.80 20.61 26.47
CA ALA A 39 -9.50 21.18 26.12
C ALA A 39 -9.49 22.71 26.20
N VAL A 40 -10.58 23.39 25.84
CA VAL A 40 -10.72 24.85 25.99
C VAL A 40 -10.62 25.25 27.47
N ASP A 41 -11.34 24.57 28.35
CA ASP A 41 -11.32 24.88 29.77
C ASP A 41 -9.97 24.52 30.42
N ALA A 42 -9.37 23.39 30.03
CA ALA A 42 -8.03 23.01 30.46
C ALA A 42 -6.96 24.02 30.00
N PHE A 43 -7.06 24.56 28.78
CA PHE A 43 -6.14 25.60 28.32
C PHE A 43 -6.33 26.91 29.10
N LYS A 44 -7.57 27.33 29.40
CA LYS A 44 -7.82 28.48 30.31
C LYS A 44 -7.17 28.27 31.69
N ALA A 45 -7.11 27.03 32.18
CA ALA A 45 -6.45 26.65 33.41
C ALA A 45 -4.91 26.52 33.29
N GLY A 46 -4.30 26.88 32.16
CA GLY A 46 -2.85 26.87 31.95
C GLY A 46 -2.27 25.53 31.48
N ASN A 47 -3.09 24.60 31.01
CA ASN A 47 -2.60 23.30 30.52
C ASN A 47 -1.99 23.40 29.11
N GLU A 48 -0.66 23.29 29.04
CA GLU A 48 0.08 23.37 27.77
C GLU A 48 -0.20 22.19 26.80
N ARG A 49 -0.61 21.02 27.30
CA ARG A 49 -1.03 19.91 26.42
C ARG A 49 -2.35 20.23 25.74
N ALA A 50 -3.31 20.79 26.49
CA ALA A 50 -4.60 21.20 25.94
C ALA A 50 -4.44 22.32 24.90
N LYS A 51 -3.54 23.27 25.16
CA LYS A 51 -3.13 24.30 24.20
C LYS A 51 -2.57 23.70 22.90
N ASN A 52 -1.62 22.76 23.00
CA ASN A 52 -1.03 22.13 21.82
C ASN A 52 -2.05 21.33 21.01
N TYR A 53 -2.93 20.59 21.69
CA TYR A 53 -4.05 19.87 21.06
C TYR A 53 -5.00 20.83 20.31
N LEU A 54 -5.46 21.91 20.96
CA LEU A 54 -6.35 22.89 20.35
C LEU A 54 -5.70 23.59 19.16
N ARG A 55 -4.42 23.99 19.30
CA ARG A 55 -3.67 24.55 18.16
C ARG A 55 -3.64 23.56 17.01
N GLY A 56 -3.33 22.30 17.27
CA GLY A 56 -3.28 21.27 16.23
C GLY A 56 -4.57 21.15 15.44
N ILE A 57 -5.70 20.95 16.13
CA ILE A 57 -7.00 20.81 15.47
C ILE A 57 -7.40 22.10 14.76
N LEU A 58 -7.38 23.24 15.47
CA LEU A 58 -7.92 24.48 14.95
C LEU A 58 -7.08 25.05 13.80
N TYR A 59 -5.76 24.86 13.78
CA TYR A 59 -4.95 25.24 12.63
C TYR A 59 -5.16 24.30 11.44
N ALA A 60 -5.31 22.99 11.67
CA ALA A 60 -5.44 21.99 10.59
C ALA A 60 -6.73 22.16 9.77
N VAL A 61 -7.80 22.66 10.39
CA VAL A 61 -9.12 22.80 9.75
C VAL A 61 -9.36 24.16 9.09
N THR A 62 -8.39 25.09 9.17
CA THR A 62 -8.54 26.43 8.57
C THR A 62 -8.68 26.39 7.04
N PRO A 63 -9.40 27.35 6.43
CA PRO A 63 -9.44 27.51 4.98
C PRO A 63 -8.03 27.64 4.36
N ALA A 64 -7.15 28.39 5.01
CA ALA A 64 -5.76 28.56 4.57
C ALA A 64 -4.99 27.23 4.51
N THR A 65 -5.24 26.28 5.42
CA THR A 65 -4.62 24.94 5.34
C THR A 65 -5.10 24.18 4.12
N LYS A 66 -6.41 24.22 3.82
CA LYS A 66 -6.98 23.58 2.63
C LYS A 66 -6.43 24.19 1.34
N GLU A 67 -6.35 25.52 1.26
CA GLU A 67 -5.80 26.23 0.11
C GLU A 67 -4.31 25.90 -0.12
N ARG A 68 -3.50 25.78 0.94
CA ARG A 68 -2.10 25.39 0.84
C ARG A 68 -1.95 23.96 0.31
N LEU A 69 -2.79 23.03 0.76
CA LEU A 69 -2.83 21.67 0.21
C LEU A 69 -3.17 21.69 -1.29
N MET A 70 -4.19 22.44 -1.70
CA MET A 70 -4.58 22.57 -3.11
C MET A 70 -3.46 23.18 -3.97
N ARG A 71 -2.83 24.27 -3.51
CA ARG A 71 -1.71 24.92 -4.23
C ARG A 71 -0.51 24.00 -4.39
N ARG A 72 -0.31 23.05 -3.47
CA ARG A 72 0.74 22.02 -3.55
C ARG A 72 0.31 20.74 -4.27
N GLY A 73 -0.84 20.75 -4.93
CA GLY A 73 -1.33 19.61 -5.71
C GLY A 73 -1.66 18.40 -4.85
N LEU A 74 -1.90 18.58 -3.55
CA LEU A 74 -2.30 17.51 -2.64
C LEU A 74 -3.81 17.38 -2.57
N VAL A 75 -4.27 16.15 -2.34
CA VAL A 75 -5.67 15.87 -2.03
C VAL A 75 -6.04 16.59 -0.73
N VAL A 76 -7.14 17.36 -0.75
CA VAL A 76 -7.69 17.94 0.47
C VAL A 76 -8.54 16.87 1.16
N PRO A 77 -8.12 16.39 2.34
CA PRO A 77 -8.84 15.34 3.02
C PRO A 77 -10.11 15.90 3.70
N GLY A 78 -11.05 15.01 4.03
CA GLY A 78 -12.25 15.37 4.80
C GLY A 78 -11.91 15.87 6.20
N LEU A 79 -12.87 16.55 6.85
CA LEU A 79 -12.64 17.20 8.14
C LEU A 79 -12.15 16.22 9.22
N GLY A 80 -12.77 15.04 9.34
CA GLY A 80 -12.37 14.05 10.36
C GLY A 80 -10.91 13.60 10.24
N VAL A 81 -10.36 13.60 9.02
CA VAL A 81 -8.95 13.32 8.77
C VAL A 81 -8.08 14.51 9.20
N LEU A 82 -8.45 15.74 8.87
CA LEU A 82 -7.73 16.94 9.33
C LEU A 82 -7.72 17.06 10.86
N VAL A 83 -8.85 16.78 11.50
CA VAL A 83 -8.98 16.74 12.96
C VAL A 83 -8.07 15.66 13.55
N SER A 84 -8.06 14.46 12.96
CA SER A 84 -7.18 13.37 13.39
C SER A 84 -5.69 13.71 13.26
N ILE A 85 -5.30 14.38 12.17
CA ILE A 85 -3.95 14.90 11.97
C ILE A 85 -3.63 15.94 13.06
N GLY A 86 -4.46 16.97 13.21
CA GLY A 86 -4.25 18.03 14.18
C GLY A 86 -4.16 17.53 15.63
N ARG A 87 -4.99 16.55 16.01
CA ARG A 87 -4.97 15.94 17.33
C ARG A 87 -3.65 15.22 17.64
N ARG A 88 -3.09 14.51 16.66
CA ARG A 88 -1.93 13.62 16.86
C ARG A 88 -0.60 14.30 16.60
N GLU A 89 -0.55 15.11 15.55
CA GLU A 89 0.66 15.84 15.13
C GLU A 89 0.75 17.22 15.79
N GLY A 90 -0.33 17.69 16.44
CA GLY A 90 -0.38 19.03 17.00
C GLY A 90 -0.28 20.11 15.90
N PRO A 91 0.21 21.32 16.23
CA PRO A 91 0.31 22.41 15.25
C PRO A 91 1.40 22.19 14.20
N GLU A 92 2.25 21.17 14.35
CA GLU A 92 3.41 20.93 13.50
C GLU A 92 3.02 20.71 12.04
N PHE A 93 1.90 20.02 11.80
CA PHE A 93 1.37 19.82 10.45
C PHE A 93 1.10 21.13 9.72
N SER A 94 0.32 22.02 10.32
CA SER A 94 0.01 23.32 9.71
C SER A 94 1.23 24.23 9.60
N ILE A 95 2.16 24.16 10.57
CA ILE A 95 3.43 24.91 10.52
C ILE A 95 4.30 24.46 9.36
N LYS A 96 4.51 23.15 9.19
CA LYS A 96 5.34 22.61 8.10
C LYS A 96 4.67 22.78 6.75
N LEU A 97 3.35 22.61 6.66
CA LEU A 97 2.63 22.92 5.43
C LEU A 97 2.77 24.39 5.05
N LYS A 98 2.68 25.31 6.02
CA LYS A 98 2.91 26.73 5.79
C LYS A 98 4.34 27.00 5.28
N ALA A 99 5.34 26.44 5.96
CA ALA A 99 6.74 26.63 5.60
C ALA A 99 7.07 26.05 4.21
N TRP A 100 6.58 24.85 3.90
CA TRP A 100 6.72 24.27 2.56
C TRP A 100 6.01 25.13 1.51
N ASP A 101 4.77 25.56 1.79
CA ASP A 101 4.02 26.38 0.86
C ASP A 101 4.69 27.73 0.56
N GLU A 102 5.34 28.34 1.55
CA GLU A 102 6.09 29.58 1.39
C GLU A 102 7.46 29.38 0.72
N SER A 103 8.12 28.24 0.94
CA SER A 103 9.47 27.99 0.40
C SER A 103 9.49 27.79 -1.13
N GLY A 104 8.37 27.40 -1.73
CA GLY A 104 8.33 27.04 -3.16
C GLY A 104 8.92 25.67 -3.49
N GLN A 105 9.74 25.09 -2.61
CA GLN A 105 10.57 23.91 -2.91
C GLN A 105 9.84 22.60 -2.61
N ASP A 106 9.78 21.69 -3.59
CA ASP A 106 9.09 20.40 -3.40
C ASP A 106 9.96 19.28 -2.81
N ASN A 107 11.28 19.50 -2.74
CA ASN A 107 12.26 18.56 -2.21
C ASN A 107 12.85 19.05 -0.88
N CYS A 108 12.00 19.44 0.07
CA CYS A 108 12.43 19.84 1.40
C CYS A 108 11.85 18.90 2.50
N PRO A 109 12.43 18.89 3.71
CA PRO A 109 11.95 18.07 4.82
C PRO A 109 10.47 18.32 5.17
N GLU A 110 10.00 19.56 5.03
CA GLU A 110 8.61 19.95 5.27
C GLU A 110 7.66 19.30 4.26
N ALA A 111 8.02 19.34 2.97
CA ALA A 111 7.26 18.69 1.90
C ALA A 111 7.14 17.18 2.14
N ARG A 112 8.25 16.54 2.52
CA ARG A 112 8.29 15.12 2.87
C ARG A 112 7.40 14.82 4.07
N TYR A 113 7.52 15.59 5.14
CA TYR A 113 6.71 15.43 6.35
C TYR A 113 5.21 15.52 6.03
N VAL A 114 4.79 16.59 5.35
CA VAL A 114 3.36 16.82 5.05
C VAL A 114 2.80 15.70 4.18
N ARG A 115 3.52 15.28 3.13
CA ARG A 115 3.09 14.18 2.25
C ARG A 115 2.96 12.86 3.00
N LEU A 116 3.95 12.50 3.82
CA LEU A 116 3.93 11.26 4.60
C LEU A 116 2.82 11.26 5.66
N THR A 117 2.64 12.37 6.37
CA THR A 117 1.55 12.54 7.33
C THR A 117 0.21 12.37 6.62
N LEU A 118 -0.02 13.11 5.53
CA LEU A 118 -1.29 13.04 4.80
C LEU A 118 -1.58 11.62 4.30
N ALA A 119 -0.59 10.95 3.70
CA ALA A 119 -0.72 9.57 3.23
C ALA A 119 -1.11 8.61 4.35
N ARG A 120 -0.45 8.69 5.52
CA ARG A 120 -0.72 7.85 6.70
C ARG A 120 -2.18 7.99 7.17
N TYR A 121 -2.69 9.20 7.27
CA TYR A 121 -4.05 9.42 7.80
C TYR A 121 -5.13 9.16 6.75
N LEU A 122 -4.86 9.39 5.46
CA LEU A 122 -5.75 8.98 4.38
C LEU A 122 -5.87 7.46 4.29
N GLU A 123 -4.77 6.73 4.39
CA GLU A 123 -4.77 5.26 4.42
C GLU A 123 -5.50 4.72 5.65
N LYS A 124 -5.32 5.35 6.81
CA LYS A 124 -6.07 4.97 8.01
C LYS A 124 -7.58 5.19 7.82
N ALA A 125 -7.96 6.32 7.23
CA ALA A 125 -9.36 6.66 6.98
C ALA A 125 -10.04 5.78 5.93
N SER A 126 -9.28 5.29 4.94
CA SER A 126 -9.78 4.34 3.95
C SER A 126 -9.99 2.95 4.55
N LYS A 127 -9.09 2.51 5.44
CA LYS A 127 -9.24 1.24 6.18
C LYS A 127 -10.39 1.24 7.18
N SER A 128 -10.74 2.40 7.74
CA SER A 128 -11.88 2.54 8.65
C SER A 128 -13.23 2.80 7.95
N GLY A 129 -13.29 2.76 6.61
CA GLY A 129 -14.54 2.94 5.86
C GLY A 129 -15.12 4.36 5.90
N THR A 130 -14.34 5.35 6.34
CA THR A 130 -14.81 6.72 6.61
C THR A 130 -14.54 7.73 5.49
N ALA A 131 -14.14 7.29 4.29
CA ALA A 131 -13.76 8.21 3.21
C ALA A 131 -14.92 8.48 2.23
N THR A 132 -15.73 9.50 2.50
CA THR A 132 -16.44 10.23 1.44
C THR A 132 -15.45 11.18 0.76
N ALA A 133 -14.86 10.73 -0.35
CA ALA A 133 -14.09 11.60 -1.23
C ALA A 133 -15.05 12.48 -2.04
N ALA A 134 -15.06 13.78 -1.77
CA ALA A 134 -15.74 14.75 -2.63
C ALA A 134 -15.00 14.86 -3.97
N VAL A 135 -15.73 14.58 -5.05
CA VAL A 135 -15.28 14.66 -6.44
C VAL A 135 -14.92 16.11 -6.79
N ALA A 136 -13.70 16.35 -7.24
CA ALA A 136 -13.29 17.63 -7.82
C ALA A 136 -14.04 17.90 -9.13
N PRO A 137 -14.42 19.16 -9.45
CA PRO A 137 -15.15 19.47 -10.67
C PRO A 137 -14.24 19.30 -11.89
N ALA A 138 -14.81 18.69 -12.93
CA ALA A 138 -14.18 18.48 -14.22
C ALA A 138 -13.71 19.80 -14.83
N ALA A 139 -12.42 19.87 -15.17
CA ALA A 139 -11.85 20.95 -15.95
C ALA A 139 -12.52 20.99 -17.33
N THR A 140 -13.08 22.15 -17.66
CA THR A 140 -13.62 22.51 -18.97
C THR A 140 -12.50 22.58 -20.00
N ASN A 141 -12.60 21.79 -21.08
CA ASN A 141 -11.77 21.92 -22.27
C ASN A 141 -12.14 23.22 -23.04
N PRO A 142 -11.16 23.98 -23.58
CA PRO A 142 -11.45 25.06 -24.52
C PRO A 142 -11.76 24.51 -25.93
N PRO A 143 -12.51 25.25 -26.78
CA PRO A 143 -13.06 24.74 -28.03
C PRO A 143 -12.03 24.74 -29.17
N ALA A 144 -11.80 23.58 -29.77
CA ALA A 144 -11.08 23.46 -31.03
C ALA A 144 -12.01 23.78 -32.22
N ALA A 145 -11.51 24.65 -33.10
CA ALA A 145 -12.15 25.11 -34.32
C ALA A 145 -12.46 23.96 -35.29
N ARG A 146 -13.60 24.10 -35.97
CA ARG A 146 -14.08 23.21 -37.04
C ARG A 146 -13.33 23.50 -38.34
N THR A 147 -12.81 22.46 -38.99
CA THR A 147 -12.59 22.45 -40.44
C THR A 147 -12.90 21.07 -41.03
N HIS A 148 -13.95 21.08 -41.85
CA HIS A 148 -14.25 20.33 -43.07
C HIS A 148 -13.88 18.84 -43.24
N SER A 149 -14.96 18.12 -43.56
CA SER A 149 -15.18 16.73 -43.95
C SER A 149 -14.40 16.22 -45.17
N ALA A 150 -13.97 14.96 -45.11
CA ALA A 150 -13.80 14.08 -46.26
C ALA A 150 -14.38 12.67 -45.92
N PRO A 151 -14.99 11.93 -46.86
CA PRO A 151 -15.76 10.73 -46.53
C PRO A 151 -14.88 9.50 -46.30
N GLN A 152 -15.14 8.79 -45.19
CA GLN A 152 -14.59 7.46 -44.90
C GLN A 152 -15.15 6.39 -45.85
N PRO A 153 -14.32 5.44 -46.35
CA PRO A 153 -14.81 4.21 -46.97
C PRO A 153 -15.40 3.26 -45.91
N GLN A 154 -16.52 2.62 -46.23
CA GLN A 154 -17.14 1.57 -45.43
C GLN A 154 -16.18 0.39 -45.17
N PRO A 155 -16.16 -0.22 -43.97
CA PRO A 155 -15.44 -1.46 -43.74
C PRO A 155 -16.17 -2.65 -44.38
N GLN A 156 -15.45 -3.45 -45.17
CA GLN A 156 -15.89 -4.77 -45.64
C GLN A 156 -16.03 -5.77 -44.46
N PRO A 157 -16.97 -6.71 -44.51
CA PRO A 157 -17.07 -7.79 -43.51
C PRO A 157 -15.90 -8.78 -43.63
N GLN A 158 -15.29 -9.14 -42.51
CA GLN A 158 -14.28 -10.21 -42.42
C GLN A 158 -14.89 -11.59 -42.73
N PRO A 159 -14.17 -12.49 -43.45
CA PRO A 159 -14.60 -13.88 -43.62
C PRO A 159 -14.44 -14.69 -42.32
N GLN A 160 -15.41 -15.56 -42.05
CA GLN A 160 -15.38 -16.53 -40.95
C GLN A 160 -14.19 -17.52 -41.07
N PRO A 161 -13.62 -18.01 -39.96
CA PRO A 161 -12.62 -19.07 -39.99
C PRO A 161 -13.23 -20.43 -40.35
N GLN A 162 -12.58 -21.17 -41.25
CA GLN A 162 -12.87 -22.57 -41.53
C GLN A 162 -12.51 -23.48 -40.34
N PRO A 163 -13.27 -24.56 -40.08
CA PRO A 163 -12.93 -25.54 -39.05
C PRO A 163 -11.77 -26.47 -39.48
N GLN A 164 -10.86 -26.72 -38.54
CA GLN A 164 -9.76 -27.69 -38.68
C GLN A 164 -10.28 -29.15 -38.79
N PRO A 165 -9.62 -30.03 -39.57
CA PRO A 165 -9.95 -31.45 -39.61
C PRO A 165 -9.48 -32.19 -38.34
N GLN A 166 -10.37 -33.02 -37.77
CA GLN A 166 -10.03 -34.01 -36.74
C GLN A 166 -9.11 -35.11 -37.28
N PRO A 167 -8.16 -35.63 -36.48
CA PRO A 167 -7.39 -36.82 -36.84
C PRO A 167 -8.22 -38.11 -36.68
N GLN A 168 -8.15 -38.97 -37.70
CA GLN A 168 -8.69 -40.33 -37.71
C GLN A 168 -7.92 -41.27 -36.75
N PRO A 169 -8.60 -42.13 -35.98
CA PRO A 169 -7.96 -43.28 -35.34
C PRO A 169 -7.91 -44.48 -36.30
N LYS A 170 -6.73 -45.10 -36.43
CA LYS A 170 -6.54 -46.37 -37.13
C LYS A 170 -7.16 -47.52 -36.33
N GLN A 171 -7.89 -48.36 -37.05
CA GLN A 171 -8.48 -49.62 -36.61
C GLN A 171 -7.40 -50.69 -36.35
N GLN A 172 -7.56 -51.45 -35.27
CA GLN A 172 -7.10 -52.83 -35.13
C GLN A 172 -8.26 -53.65 -34.55
N GLY A 173 -8.62 -54.75 -35.22
CA GLY A 173 -9.49 -55.81 -34.68
C GLY A 173 -8.79 -56.60 -33.58
N THR A 174 -9.40 -57.54 -32.86
CA THR A 174 -10.59 -58.35 -33.10
C THR A 174 -11.20 -58.80 -31.76
N ASP A 175 -12.37 -59.43 -31.86
CA ASP A 175 -12.95 -60.42 -30.93
C ASP A 175 -13.88 -59.99 -29.77
N SER A 176 -15.17 -60.08 -30.10
CA SER A 176 -16.12 -61.09 -29.58
C SER A 176 -16.82 -60.91 -28.21
N MET A 177 -18.15 -61.06 -28.31
CA MET A 177 -19.15 -61.53 -27.34
C MET A 177 -19.96 -60.55 -26.48
N ALA A 178 -21.19 -60.33 -26.99
CA ALA A 178 -22.48 -60.65 -26.36
C ALA A 178 -22.96 -59.87 -25.12
N ASN A 179 -24.02 -59.10 -25.36
CA ASN A 179 -25.35 -59.11 -24.72
C ASN A 179 -25.85 -57.73 -24.29
N GLN A 180 -26.89 -57.26 -24.99
CA GLN A 180 -27.98 -56.49 -24.38
C GLN A 180 -29.19 -57.42 -24.25
N PRO A 181 -30.11 -57.17 -23.29
CA PRO A 181 -31.26 -56.33 -23.65
C PRO A 181 -31.70 -55.31 -22.55
N MET A 182 -32.21 -54.17 -23.01
CA MET A 182 -33.14 -53.22 -22.33
C MET A 182 -34.57 -53.82 -22.25
N PRO A 183 -35.64 -53.18 -21.67
CA PRO A 183 -35.80 -51.85 -21.05
C PRO A 183 -36.51 -51.90 -19.65
N THR A 184 -36.69 -50.82 -18.87
CA THR A 184 -37.94 -50.02 -18.80
C THR A 184 -37.83 -48.89 -17.75
N ARG A 185 -38.53 -47.79 -18.06
CA ARG A 185 -38.70 -46.47 -17.44
C ARG A 185 -39.60 -46.45 -16.19
N MET A 186 -39.22 -45.70 -15.14
CA MET A 186 -40.05 -44.81 -14.28
C MET A 186 -39.13 -44.19 -13.20
N GLN A 187 -38.82 -42.89 -13.21
CA GLN A 187 -39.59 -41.72 -12.73
C GLN A 187 -39.52 -41.51 -11.19
N GLY A 188 -38.80 -40.46 -10.80
CA GLY A 188 -39.06 -39.63 -9.60
C GLY A 188 -38.23 -39.92 -8.36
N ARG A 189 -37.34 -38.99 -7.99
CA ARG A 189 -37.45 -38.12 -6.79
C ARG A 189 -36.13 -37.35 -6.61
N GLY A 190 -36.22 -36.02 -6.65
CA GLY A 190 -35.07 -35.14 -6.46
C GLY A 190 -34.64 -35.04 -5.01
N GLN A 191 -33.36 -34.72 -4.80
CA GLN A 191 -32.85 -34.04 -3.61
C GLN A 191 -31.68 -33.16 -4.04
N GLN A 192 -31.92 -31.85 -3.98
CA GLN A 192 -30.95 -30.78 -4.12
C GLN A 192 -30.06 -30.76 -2.86
N ALA A 193 -28.76 -30.68 -3.06
CA ALA A 193 -27.80 -30.36 -2.00
C ALA A 193 -27.92 -28.86 -1.69
N GLN A 194 -28.28 -28.57 -0.44
CA GLN A 194 -28.33 -27.25 0.16
C GLN A 194 -26.90 -26.71 0.36
N GLN A 195 -26.65 -25.54 -0.23
CA GLN A 195 -25.64 -24.60 0.28
C GLN A 195 -26.31 -23.83 1.42
N GLU A 196 -25.85 -24.06 2.65
CA GLU A 196 -26.18 -23.23 3.80
C GLU A 196 -25.02 -22.28 4.08
N GLU A 197 -25.28 -20.99 3.85
CA GLU A 197 -24.54 -19.88 4.42
C GLU A 197 -24.65 -19.92 5.96
N ALA A 198 -23.54 -19.67 6.66
CA ALA A 198 -23.54 -19.44 8.09
C ALA A 198 -23.02 -18.02 8.40
N PRO A 199 -23.55 -17.37 9.45
CA PRO A 199 -23.71 -15.93 9.48
C PRO A 199 -22.61 -15.20 10.26
N TYR A 200 -22.50 -13.91 9.94
CA TYR A 200 -21.76 -12.89 10.66
C TYR A 200 -22.32 -12.74 12.09
N SER A 201 -21.49 -12.96 13.10
CA SER A 201 -21.79 -12.63 14.51
C SER A 201 -20.79 -11.63 15.04
N ASP A 202 -21.29 -10.41 15.26
CA ASP A 202 -20.73 -9.36 16.09
C ASP A 202 -20.97 -9.68 17.57
N SER A 203 -19.90 -9.72 18.39
CA SER A 203 -19.84 -9.17 19.77
C SER A 203 -18.61 -9.64 20.57
N GLY A 204 -17.92 -8.68 21.20
CA GLY A 204 -17.35 -8.81 22.56
C GLY A 204 -15.95 -9.42 22.76
N TRP A 205 -14.95 -8.57 23.01
CA TRP A 205 -13.74 -8.90 23.80
C TRP A 205 -14.13 -9.18 25.27
N PRO A 206 -13.39 -9.98 26.11
CA PRO A 206 -11.93 -10.04 26.18
C PRO A 206 -11.28 -11.43 26.47
N GLY A 207 -9.96 -11.52 26.23
CA GLY A 207 -9.05 -12.36 27.02
C GLY A 207 -8.78 -13.79 26.53
N ASN A 208 -7.66 -13.97 25.82
CA ASN A 208 -6.61 -14.96 26.14
C ASN A 208 -5.50 -14.89 25.10
N ASP A 209 -4.42 -14.18 25.45
CA ASP A 209 -3.13 -14.27 24.77
C ASP A 209 -2.40 -15.54 25.23
N PRO A 210 -1.95 -16.43 24.34
CA PRO A 210 -0.79 -17.25 24.60
C PRO A 210 0.45 -16.42 24.24
N GLU A 211 1.01 -15.79 25.28
CA GLU A 211 2.45 -15.57 25.50
C GLU A 211 3.29 -15.20 24.25
N GLN A 212 3.08 -13.99 23.73
CA GLN A 212 4.10 -13.31 22.92
C GLN A 212 5.11 -12.68 23.88
N GLY A 213 6.37 -13.13 23.81
CA GLY A 213 7.49 -12.42 24.43
C GLY A 213 7.50 -10.94 24.01
N PRO A 214 8.11 -10.05 24.81
CA PRO A 214 7.91 -8.61 24.68
C PRO A 214 8.27 -8.13 23.27
N ALA A 215 7.25 -7.69 22.54
CA ALA A 215 7.43 -6.93 21.32
C ALA A 215 8.05 -5.58 21.70
N PRO A 216 9.18 -5.17 21.11
CA PRO A 216 9.72 -3.84 21.36
C PRO A 216 8.75 -2.78 20.81
N ASP A 217 8.59 -1.74 21.62
CA ASP A 217 7.65 -0.64 21.42
C ASP A 217 7.80 0.07 20.05
N GLY A 218 6.65 0.30 19.40
CA GLY A 218 6.32 1.63 18.85
C GLY A 218 6.97 2.17 17.57
N GLU A 219 8.19 1.78 17.18
CA GLU A 219 8.90 2.38 16.02
C GLU A 219 9.22 1.43 14.86
N ASP A 220 9.20 0.11 15.08
CA ASP A 220 9.77 -0.87 14.14
C ASP A 220 8.78 -1.47 13.12
N ARG A 221 7.49 -1.12 13.20
CA ARG A 221 6.43 -1.81 12.43
C ARG A 221 6.50 -1.60 10.90
N PHE A 222 7.32 -0.66 10.43
CA PHE A 222 7.53 -0.39 9.00
C PHE A 222 8.95 -0.71 8.52
N LYS A 223 9.83 -1.24 9.37
CA LYS A 223 11.18 -1.64 8.96
C LYS A 223 11.22 -3.00 8.29
N SER A 224 10.17 -3.82 8.41
CA SER A 224 10.13 -5.13 7.77
C SER A 224 8.74 -5.52 7.25
N TYR A 225 8.71 -6.33 6.19
CA TYR A 225 7.51 -6.88 5.57
C TYR A 225 7.66 -8.39 5.38
N HIS A 226 6.69 -9.14 5.89
CA HIS A 226 6.71 -10.60 5.84
C HIS A 226 5.75 -11.12 4.76
N VAL A 227 6.21 -12.11 3.99
CA VAL A 227 5.40 -12.86 3.04
C VAL A 227 5.37 -14.32 3.49
N TYR A 228 4.18 -14.85 3.70
CA TYR A 228 3.96 -16.19 4.23
C TYR A 228 3.47 -17.14 3.13
N GLY A 229 4.18 -18.24 2.94
CA GLY A 229 3.78 -19.36 2.08
C GLY A 229 3.54 -20.63 2.89
N GLY A 230 3.06 -21.69 2.24
CA GLY A 230 2.74 -22.95 2.92
C GLY A 230 3.95 -23.66 3.52
N LYS A 231 5.07 -23.71 2.79
CA LYS A 231 6.32 -24.39 3.22
C LYS A 231 7.42 -23.44 3.68
N PHE A 232 7.36 -22.19 3.25
CA PHE A 232 8.40 -21.19 3.48
C PHE A 232 7.79 -19.83 3.79
N ALA A 233 8.56 -18.98 4.46
CA ALA A 233 8.26 -17.57 4.62
C ALA A 233 9.48 -16.73 4.25
N ALA A 234 9.23 -15.49 3.84
CA ALA A 234 10.26 -14.51 3.55
C ALA A 234 9.99 -13.21 4.33
N CYS A 235 11.05 -12.51 4.70
CA CYS A 235 11.01 -11.20 5.33
C CYS A 235 11.94 -10.26 4.57
N PHE A 236 11.40 -9.11 4.17
CA PHE A 236 12.15 -7.98 3.63
C PHE A 236 12.33 -6.97 4.73
N SER A 237 13.55 -6.55 5.04
CA SER A 237 13.82 -5.55 6.07
C SER A 237 14.71 -4.45 5.55
N GLU A 238 14.40 -3.21 5.93
CA GLU A 238 15.31 -2.08 5.87
C GLU A 238 16.60 -2.42 6.63
N ASP A 239 17.75 -2.23 6.00
CA ASP A 239 19.06 -2.55 6.56
C ASP A 239 20.08 -1.48 6.16
N THR A 240 21.20 -1.42 6.88
CA THR A 240 22.28 -0.48 6.60
C THR A 240 23.61 -1.23 6.67
N THR A 241 24.48 -1.01 5.70
CA THR A 241 25.84 -1.57 5.75
C THR A 241 26.66 -0.92 6.88
N GLN A 242 27.81 -1.49 7.23
CA GLN A 242 28.74 -0.88 8.19
C GLN A 242 29.20 0.53 7.79
N ARG A 243 29.11 0.88 6.50
CA ARG A 243 29.47 2.19 5.94
C ARG A 243 28.30 3.18 5.88
N GLY A 244 27.15 2.84 6.45
CA GLY A 244 25.98 3.72 6.42
C GLY A 244 25.17 3.65 5.12
N ILE A 245 25.51 2.78 4.17
CA ILE A 245 24.74 2.62 2.93
C ILE A 245 23.42 1.90 3.22
N HIS A 246 22.32 2.56 2.87
CA HIS A 246 20.95 2.12 3.00
C HIS A 246 20.64 0.98 2.02
N THR A 247 20.07 -0.13 2.50
CA THR A 247 19.80 -1.33 1.71
C THR A 247 18.62 -2.15 2.24
N ILE A 248 18.39 -3.32 1.65
CA ILE A 248 17.37 -4.28 2.03
C ILE A 248 18.02 -5.61 2.37
N ARG A 249 17.63 -6.19 3.50
CA ARG A 249 17.89 -7.58 3.87
C ARG A 249 16.69 -8.44 3.50
N VAL A 250 16.95 -9.54 2.81
CA VAL A 250 15.97 -10.57 2.48
C VAL A 250 16.32 -11.83 3.27
N GLU A 251 15.37 -12.28 4.09
CA GLU A 251 15.52 -13.48 4.90
C GLU A 251 14.45 -14.49 4.52
N ALA A 252 14.82 -15.76 4.31
CA ALA A 252 13.88 -16.82 4.01
C ALA A 252 14.05 -18.01 4.96
N THR A 253 12.94 -18.59 5.39
CA THR A 253 12.91 -19.71 6.32
C THR A 253 11.85 -20.75 5.97
N GLU A 254 11.96 -21.93 6.57
CA GLU A 254 11.05 -23.07 6.48
C GLU A 254 9.96 -23.00 7.54
N ALA A 255 8.79 -23.52 7.20
CA ALA A 255 7.71 -23.77 8.15
C ALA A 255 8.08 -24.95 9.07
N VAL A 256 7.73 -24.84 10.35
CA VAL A 256 7.86 -25.92 11.35
C VAL A 256 6.52 -26.40 11.89
N GLY A 257 5.43 -25.76 11.44
CA GLY A 257 4.07 -26.07 11.83
C GLY A 257 3.08 -25.21 11.05
N GLN A 258 1.80 -25.31 11.40
CA GLN A 258 0.76 -24.51 10.77
C GLN A 258 0.97 -23.02 11.07
N ARG A 259 1.34 -22.25 10.04
CA ARG A 259 1.64 -20.80 10.15
C ARG A 259 2.76 -20.48 11.16
N THR A 260 3.67 -21.42 11.42
CA THR A 260 4.83 -21.23 12.30
C THR A 260 6.12 -21.48 11.52
N TYR A 261 7.12 -20.63 11.70
CA TYR A 261 8.32 -20.59 10.85
C TYR A 261 9.60 -20.50 11.67
N ASN A 262 10.68 -21.16 11.20
CA ASN A 262 11.94 -21.29 11.93
C ASN A 262 12.91 -20.13 11.64
N TRP A 263 12.62 -18.93 12.13
CA TRP A 263 13.51 -17.77 11.91
C TRP A 263 14.92 -17.93 12.49
N LYS A 264 15.14 -18.87 13.41
CA LYS A 264 16.48 -19.22 13.90
C LYS A 264 17.33 -19.91 12.82
N ASN A 265 16.70 -20.68 11.92
CA ASN A 265 17.35 -21.36 10.80
C ASN A 265 17.05 -20.67 9.46
N LYS A 266 17.23 -19.35 9.37
CA LYS A 266 16.98 -18.56 8.15
C LYS A 266 18.21 -18.45 7.23
N VAL A 267 17.98 -18.27 5.94
CA VAL A 267 19.01 -17.81 4.98
C VAL A 267 18.78 -16.33 4.78
N ALA A 268 19.80 -15.52 5.10
CA ALA A 268 19.76 -14.08 4.96
C ALA A 268 20.74 -13.60 3.87
N ILE A 269 20.26 -12.70 3.02
CA ILE A 269 20.99 -11.99 1.97
C ILE A 269 20.76 -10.50 2.19
N GLN A 270 21.84 -9.72 2.33
CA GLN A 270 21.77 -8.26 2.34
C GLN A 270 22.11 -7.78 0.94
N LEU A 271 21.15 -7.13 0.27
CA LEU A 271 21.38 -6.62 -1.07
C LEU A 271 22.43 -5.51 -1.04
N SER A 272 23.12 -5.33 -2.15
CA SER A 272 24.00 -4.19 -2.38
C SER A 272 23.22 -3.02 -2.99
N GLN A 273 23.77 -1.81 -2.89
CA GLN A 273 23.22 -0.62 -3.54
C GLN A 273 23.03 -0.81 -5.06
N ARG A 274 23.89 -1.61 -5.70
CA ARG A 274 23.82 -1.91 -7.15
C ARG A 274 22.69 -2.88 -7.50
N GLU A 275 22.25 -3.70 -6.56
CA GLU A 275 21.18 -4.67 -6.76
C GLU A 275 19.78 -4.07 -6.58
N LEU A 276 19.64 -3.01 -5.77
CA LEU A 276 18.35 -2.37 -5.51
C LEU A 276 17.61 -1.90 -6.78
N PRO A 277 18.25 -1.20 -7.74
CA PRO A 277 17.57 -0.79 -8.98
C PRO A 277 17.09 -1.98 -9.82
N LEU A 278 17.85 -3.08 -9.82
CA LEU A 278 17.51 -4.27 -10.61
C LEU A 278 16.36 -5.06 -9.99
N MET A 279 16.35 -5.18 -8.66
CA MET A 279 15.20 -5.76 -7.95
C MET A 279 13.95 -4.90 -8.13
N LEU A 280 14.08 -3.57 -8.03
CA LEU A 280 13.00 -2.63 -8.31
C LEU A 280 12.45 -2.82 -9.73
N ALA A 281 13.32 -2.98 -10.73
CA ALA A 281 12.90 -3.22 -12.10
C ALA A 281 12.06 -4.50 -12.27
N THR A 282 12.37 -5.58 -11.55
CA THR A 282 11.55 -6.80 -11.58
C THR A 282 10.22 -6.63 -10.84
N LEU A 283 10.21 -5.94 -9.70
CA LEU A 283 8.97 -5.60 -8.98
C LEU A 283 8.04 -4.72 -9.83
N MET A 284 8.62 -3.84 -10.64
CA MET A 284 7.91 -2.96 -11.59
C MET A 284 7.61 -3.64 -12.94
N LEU A 285 7.96 -4.93 -13.10
CA LEU A 285 7.76 -5.72 -14.32
C LEU A 285 8.46 -5.15 -15.58
N TRP A 286 9.53 -4.37 -15.41
CA TRP A 286 10.37 -3.91 -16.52
C TRP A 286 11.36 -4.99 -16.97
N THR A 287 11.66 -5.93 -16.07
CA THR A 287 12.41 -7.16 -16.32
C THR A 287 11.64 -8.34 -15.73
N ASN A 288 11.79 -9.52 -16.34
CA ASN A 288 11.09 -10.72 -15.86
C ASN A 288 11.81 -11.41 -14.70
N LYS A 289 13.11 -11.11 -14.50
CA LYS A 289 13.93 -11.80 -13.51
C LYS A 289 15.02 -10.88 -12.96
N PHE A 290 15.22 -10.98 -11.66
CA PHE A 290 16.36 -10.45 -10.93
C PHE A 290 17.12 -11.62 -10.29
N GLU A 291 18.44 -11.58 -10.34
CA GLU A 291 19.33 -12.56 -9.68
C GLU A 291 20.39 -11.82 -8.86
N ALA A 292 20.49 -12.15 -7.57
CA ALA A 292 21.57 -11.74 -6.69
C ALA A 292 22.39 -12.98 -6.33
N LYS A 293 23.63 -13.06 -6.82
CA LYS A 293 24.53 -14.21 -6.65
C LYS A 293 25.80 -13.79 -5.91
N GLY A 294 26.49 -14.78 -5.35
CA GLY A 294 27.79 -14.56 -4.70
C GLY A 294 27.66 -13.83 -3.36
N HIS A 295 26.55 -14.05 -2.65
CA HIS A 295 26.37 -13.56 -1.28
C HIS A 295 26.87 -14.60 -0.28
N GLY A 296 27.12 -14.17 0.97
CA GLY A 296 27.68 -15.04 2.00
C GLY A 296 29.21 -15.01 2.05
N GLN A 297 29.78 -15.54 3.12
CA GLN A 297 31.23 -15.42 3.38
C GLN A 297 32.07 -16.17 2.34
N ASN A 298 31.50 -17.23 1.75
CA ASN A 298 32.10 -18.09 0.75
C ASN A 298 31.36 -18.02 -0.59
N ASN A 299 30.64 -16.92 -0.87
CA ASN A 299 29.82 -16.72 -2.07
C ASN A 299 28.78 -17.83 -2.27
N GLU A 300 28.29 -18.40 -1.17
CA GLU A 300 27.49 -19.61 -1.15
C GLU A 300 25.98 -19.35 -1.19
N LYS A 301 25.53 -18.10 -1.20
CA LYS A 301 24.12 -17.70 -1.17
C LYS A 301 23.72 -16.99 -2.45
N TRP A 302 22.49 -17.23 -2.88
CA TRP A 302 21.89 -16.53 -3.99
C TRP A 302 20.38 -16.41 -3.81
N MET A 303 19.79 -15.41 -4.47
CA MET A 303 18.36 -15.29 -4.59
C MET A 303 17.94 -14.92 -6.01
N THR A 304 16.72 -15.31 -6.35
CA THR A 304 16.04 -14.91 -7.58
C THR A 304 14.68 -14.34 -7.24
N LEU A 305 14.29 -13.29 -7.94
CA LEU A 305 12.91 -12.81 -7.99
C LEU A 305 12.46 -12.90 -9.44
N GLU A 306 11.34 -13.57 -9.69
CA GLU A 306 10.86 -13.83 -11.06
C GLU A 306 9.39 -13.46 -11.20
N ALA A 307 9.06 -12.76 -12.28
CA ALA A 307 7.69 -12.46 -12.64
C ALA A 307 7.01 -13.70 -13.24
N GLN A 308 5.91 -14.10 -12.64
CA GLN A 308 5.06 -15.20 -13.11
C GLN A 308 3.65 -14.66 -13.38
N GLN A 309 2.81 -15.47 -14.02
CA GLN A 309 1.42 -15.09 -14.26
C GLN A 309 0.70 -14.83 -12.92
N GLY A 310 0.29 -13.58 -12.69
CA GLY A 310 -0.48 -13.16 -11.52
C GLY A 310 0.29 -13.02 -10.21
N LYS A 311 1.62 -13.23 -10.18
CA LYS A 311 2.43 -13.15 -8.96
C LYS A 311 3.91 -12.93 -9.26
N LEU A 312 4.67 -12.55 -8.24
CA LEU A 312 6.13 -12.66 -8.25
C LEU A 312 6.53 -13.91 -7.45
N TYR A 313 7.62 -14.55 -7.82
CA TYR A 313 8.16 -15.70 -7.10
C TYR A 313 9.57 -15.39 -6.62
N LEU A 314 9.75 -15.40 -5.30
CA LEU A 314 11.04 -15.27 -4.64
C LEU A 314 11.58 -16.67 -4.35
N SER A 315 12.85 -16.93 -4.68
CA SER A 315 13.58 -18.11 -4.24
C SER A 315 14.90 -17.68 -3.64
N VAL A 316 15.15 -18.04 -2.37
CA VAL A 316 16.41 -17.79 -1.66
C VAL A 316 17.08 -19.12 -1.35
N GLN A 317 18.38 -19.22 -1.60
CA GLN A 317 19.12 -20.48 -1.46
C GLN A 317 20.51 -20.24 -0.85
N SER A 318 21.02 -21.27 -0.20
CA SER A 318 22.41 -21.38 0.23
C SER A 318 22.95 -22.75 -0.16
N LYS A 319 24.22 -22.85 -0.53
CA LYS A 319 24.88 -24.09 -0.94
C LYS A 319 24.65 -25.20 0.10
N GLY A 320 24.17 -26.35 -0.36
CA GLY A 320 23.88 -27.50 0.50
C GLY A 320 22.51 -27.45 1.21
N THR A 321 21.71 -26.40 0.97
CA THR A 321 20.33 -26.30 1.46
C THR A 321 19.34 -26.29 0.30
N GLY A 322 18.09 -26.69 0.57
CA GLY A 322 17.01 -26.59 -0.41
C GLY A 322 16.59 -25.14 -0.69
N ALA A 323 16.00 -24.90 -1.85
CA ALA A 323 15.48 -23.59 -2.19
C ALA A 323 14.26 -23.21 -1.34
N ARG A 324 14.30 -22.01 -0.75
CA ARG A 324 13.20 -21.46 0.06
C ARG A 324 12.38 -20.51 -0.79
N GLY A 325 11.29 -21.03 -1.32
CA GLY A 325 10.46 -20.37 -2.32
C GLY A 325 9.15 -19.82 -1.77
N VAL A 326 8.86 -18.54 -2.06
CA VAL A 326 7.64 -17.87 -1.61
C VAL A 326 6.99 -17.12 -2.78
N ALA A 327 5.69 -17.30 -2.96
CA ALA A 327 4.88 -16.50 -3.88
C ALA A 327 4.52 -15.17 -3.22
N ILE A 328 4.75 -14.07 -3.95
CA ILE A 328 4.42 -12.71 -3.55
C ILE A 328 3.22 -12.28 -4.39
N ALA A 329 2.09 -12.04 -3.73
CA ALA A 329 0.88 -11.57 -4.41
C ALA A 329 1.02 -10.08 -4.81
N PRO A 330 0.21 -9.58 -5.75
CA PRO A 330 0.25 -8.16 -6.13
C PRO A 330 0.09 -7.19 -4.95
N GLY A 331 -0.74 -7.53 -3.96
CA GLY A 331 -0.92 -6.73 -2.74
C GLY A 331 0.33 -6.67 -1.85
N ASP A 332 1.16 -7.72 -1.87
CA ASP A 332 2.41 -7.81 -1.11
C ASP A 332 3.57 -7.12 -1.82
N ALA A 333 3.51 -6.99 -3.15
CA ALA A 333 4.57 -6.36 -3.92
C ALA A 333 4.69 -4.85 -3.62
N TYR A 334 3.57 -4.15 -3.40
CA TYR A 334 3.56 -2.71 -3.13
C TYR A 334 4.43 -2.28 -1.93
N PRO A 335 4.25 -2.82 -0.71
CA PRO A 335 5.07 -2.44 0.43
C PRO A 335 6.56 -2.75 0.21
N ILE A 336 6.90 -3.86 -0.47
CA ILE A 336 8.29 -4.20 -0.83
C ILE A 336 8.87 -3.15 -1.78
N THR A 337 8.14 -2.78 -2.82
CA THR A 337 8.54 -1.75 -3.79
C THR A 337 8.79 -0.41 -3.11
N THR A 338 7.88 0.05 -2.26
CA THR A 338 8.04 1.34 -1.55
C THR A 338 9.22 1.33 -0.59
N MET A 339 9.51 0.19 0.06
CA MET A 339 10.66 0.00 0.93
C MET A 339 11.98 0.16 0.16
N ILE A 340 12.09 -0.43 -1.03
CA ILE A 340 13.27 -0.28 -1.89
C ILE A 340 13.45 1.17 -2.32
N VAL A 341 12.39 1.82 -2.81
CA VAL A 341 12.45 3.24 -3.21
C VAL A 341 12.88 4.12 -2.03
N LYS A 342 12.38 3.86 -0.82
CA LYS A 342 12.78 4.57 0.39
C LYS A 342 14.28 4.42 0.69
N GLN A 343 14.83 3.22 0.60
CA GLN A 343 16.27 2.99 0.83
C GLN A 343 17.13 3.66 -0.24
N MET A 344 16.70 3.64 -1.51
CA MET A 344 17.39 4.34 -2.60
C MET A 344 17.40 5.86 -2.38
N LEU A 345 16.28 6.46 -1.99
CA LEU A 345 16.21 7.89 -1.66
C LEU A 345 17.02 8.26 -0.42
N ALA A 346 17.20 7.33 0.52
CA ALA A 346 18.04 7.56 1.70
C ALA A 346 19.53 7.60 1.34
N ASN A 347 19.97 6.83 0.33
CA ASN A 347 21.32 6.93 -0.21
C ASN A 347 21.55 8.21 -1.02
N ASP A 348 20.53 8.68 -1.74
CA ASP A 348 20.62 9.79 -2.68
C ASP A 348 19.55 10.87 -2.39
N PRO A 349 19.68 11.64 -1.29
CA PRO A 349 18.62 12.52 -0.78
C PRO A 349 18.29 13.72 -1.69
N PHE A 350 19.13 13.99 -2.69
CA PHE A 350 18.90 15.01 -3.71
C PHE A 350 17.97 14.53 -4.85
N LEU A 351 17.71 13.22 -4.93
CA LEU A 351 16.81 12.64 -5.94
C LEU A 351 15.35 12.68 -5.48
N THR A 352 14.45 12.72 -6.45
CA THR A 352 13.02 12.47 -6.26
C THR A 352 12.70 11.01 -6.54
N ALA A 353 11.55 10.52 -6.05
CA ALA A 353 11.09 9.17 -6.37
C ALA A 353 10.93 8.95 -7.89
N ASP A 354 10.48 9.96 -8.63
CA ASP A 354 10.38 9.93 -10.09
C ASP A 354 11.76 9.77 -10.75
N LEU A 355 12.77 10.52 -10.29
CA LEU A 355 14.14 10.38 -10.80
C LEU A 355 14.74 9.00 -10.46
N VAL A 356 14.48 8.47 -9.27
CA VAL A 356 14.88 7.10 -8.89
C VAL A 356 14.30 6.06 -9.86
N LEU A 357 13.00 6.16 -10.18
CA LEU A 357 12.34 5.26 -11.13
C LEU A 357 12.93 5.39 -12.54
N LYS A 358 13.18 6.63 -13.01
CA LYS A 358 13.81 6.88 -14.32
C LYS A 358 15.22 6.30 -14.40
N LEU A 359 16.03 6.46 -13.35
CA LEU A 359 17.38 5.90 -13.29
C LEU A 359 17.36 4.37 -13.22
N ALA A 360 16.44 3.77 -12.47
CA ALA A 360 16.27 2.32 -12.43
C ALA A 360 15.84 1.76 -13.80
N MET A 361 14.90 2.43 -14.49
CA MET A 361 14.56 2.09 -15.87
C MET A 361 15.76 2.22 -16.81
N LYS A 362 16.57 3.28 -16.66
CA LYS A 362 17.77 3.46 -17.47
C LYS A 362 18.77 2.32 -17.27
N GLN A 363 18.90 1.80 -16.05
CA GLN A 363 19.75 0.63 -15.78
C GLN A 363 19.26 -0.62 -16.54
N VAL A 364 17.94 -0.80 -16.68
CA VAL A 364 17.35 -1.89 -17.49
C VAL A 364 17.67 -1.71 -18.97
N GLU A 365 17.60 -0.49 -19.50
CA GLU A 365 17.99 -0.21 -20.88
C GLU A 365 19.46 -0.56 -21.12
N ILE A 366 20.37 -0.14 -20.23
CA ILE A 366 21.80 -0.47 -20.30
C ILE A 366 22.00 -1.99 -20.28
N MET A 367 21.33 -2.70 -19.36
CA MET A 367 21.39 -4.16 -19.28
C MET A 367 20.95 -4.84 -20.58
N LYS A 368 19.92 -4.33 -21.26
CA LYS A 368 19.43 -4.86 -22.54
C LYS A 368 20.40 -4.61 -23.71
N LEU A 369 21.23 -3.58 -23.61
CA LEU A 369 22.27 -3.28 -24.60
C LEU A 369 23.53 -4.16 -24.43
N GLY A 370 23.67 -4.85 -23.30
CA GLY A 370 24.82 -5.73 -23.01
C GLY A 370 26.13 -4.97 -22.80
N VAL A 371 26.04 -3.72 -22.34
CA VAL A 371 27.20 -2.84 -22.04
C VAL A 371 27.72 -3.07 -20.62
#